data_AF-A0A3C0ND61-F1
#
_entry.id   AF-A0A3C0ND61-F1
#
_cell.length_a   1.000
_cell.length_b   1.000
_cell.length_c   1.000
_cell.angle_alpha   90.00
_cell.angle_beta   90.00
_cell.angle_gamma   90.00
#
_symmetry.space_group_name_H-M   'P 1'
#
loop_
_entity.id
_entity.type
_entity.pdbx_description
1 polymer ?
#
loop_
_entity_poly.entity_id
_entity_poly.type
_entity_poly.pdbx_seq_one_letter_code
_entity_poly.pdbx_strand_id
1 'polypeptide(L)'
;MRTPNLLSSGYSRDTRCTPEASVRFTGAGIDYTCPHPLVGRSEVCVQTRCLGSRVVFASSEDLSCIKALADAHRRELGFVNRATLAAAINANEILYAHLCGFLHFHHRCDNISTLYHLCVTPTHRQQGTGRQLIEAWEEHSRKSGVATVRLKCPVDLSANGFYSRLGFSRVDIEAGKHRPLVVWEKKLLPPLQPNRLLRPQFVASFSAGGSELNRLFQLWESGGDSRQPFANVLYSPIACPASTTEYLRLQKEAGNIKTVWLDCGAYQVQQGKRTYDELLSFLDKFYRDNQWADGYVLPDIVPLTTDNEKIVEYKVRETLYHCERFFNQMPSDVQERAIAPVQGRTLGQVKRCIETYAGLGIRRIGFGSWGTSGPNGSVNMLSQESLALFKTVCDIAREHGMLVHCFGIGGPNSYNRLRRQNLIPDTLDSTTWWKAGGFGSIFFPNKAQIQITVRRSFETTKAGLEKLKRDTQHSCYFCQSIEQLRTSRNHRIMHNLVAWLDTLERDI
;
A
#
# COMPACT_ATOMS: atom_id res chain seq x y z
N MET A 1 -23.66 57.66 24.90
CA MET A 1 -23.67 57.69 26.38
C MET A 1 -22.78 56.58 26.89
N ARG A 2 -22.01 56.86 27.97
CA ARG A 2 -21.28 55.95 28.90
C ARG A 2 -20.44 54.79 28.34
N THR A 3 -19.12 54.97 28.48
CA THR A 3 -18.05 53.98 28.66
C THR A 3 -18.18 53.20 29.99
N PRO A 4 -17.39 52.12 30.20
CA PRO A 4 -16.05 52.17 30.83
C PRO A 4 -14.92 51.62 29.90
N ASN A 5 -13.62 51.95 29.92
CA ASN A 5 -12.65 52.53 30.89
C ASN A 5 -12.42 51.62 32.13
N LEU A 6 -11.25 51.09 32.50
CA LEU A 6 -9.81 51.47 32.43
C LEU A 6 -8.95 50.14 32.47
N LEU A 7 -7.61 50.01 32.31
CA LEU A 7 -6.46 50.90 31.99
C LEU A 7 -5.24 50.07 31.46
N SER A 8 -4.06 50.69 31.44
CA SER A 8 -2.66 50.23 31.22
C SER A 8 -2.08 49.27 32.29
N SER A 9 -0.92 48.62 32.16
CA SER A 9 0.35 48.90 31.44
C SER A 9 1.06 47.59 31.02
N GLY A 10 2.11 47.51 30.19
CA GLY A 10 2.93 48.51 29.49
C GLY A 10 4.42 48.17 29.63
N TYR A 11 5.14 47.91 28.53
CA TYR A 11 6.60 48.14 28.39
C TYR A 11 7.02 48.07 26.90
N SER A 12 8.11 48.73 26.53
CA SER A 12 8.45 49.08 25.14
C SER A 12 9.85 48.64 24.72
N ARG A 13 9.91 48.05 23.52
CA ARG A 13 10.96 48.09 22.45
C ARG A 13 12.46 47.85 22.74
N ASP A 14 13.06 47.15 21.76
CA ASP A 14 14.42 47.26 21.20
C ASP A 14 15.62 47.10 22.16
N THR A 15 16.57 46.19 21.88
CA THR A 15 17.61 46.45 20.86
C THR A 15 18.22 45.18 20.25
N ARG A 16 19.01 45.37 19.18
CA ARG A 16 19.77 44.34 18.43
C ARG A 16 21.21 44.30 18.93
N CYS A 17 21.88 43.15 18.88
CA CYS A 17 23.14 42.92 18.15
C CYS A 17 23.75 41.52 18.40
N THR A 18 24.58 41.10 17.44
CA THR A 18 25.32 39.83 17.27
C THR A 18 26.82 40.02 17.64
N PRO A 19 27.78 39.08 17.39
CA PRO A 19 27.80 37.59 17.44
C PRO A 19 29.01 37.07 18.31
N GLU A 20 29.43 35.81 18.06
CA GLU A 20 30.76 35.20 18.35
C GLU A 20 31.12 34.73 19.77
N ALA A 21 31.38 33.42 19.90
CA ALA A 21 32.61 32.87 20.53
C ALA A 21 32.74 31.36 20.25
N SER A 22 33.92 30.90 19.85
CA SER A 22 34.25 29.48 19.61
C SER A 22 35.19 28.94 20.70
N VAL A 23 34.93 27.74 21.24
CA VAL A 23 35.91 26.98 22.06
C VAL A 23 35.82 25.48 21.75
N ARG A 24 36.97 24.78 21.73
CA ARG A 24 37.12 23.31 21.59
C ARG A 24 37.92 22.72 22.75
N PHE A 25 37.79 21.39 22.95
CA PHE A 25 38.56 20.51 23.86
C PHE A 25 38.33 20.78 25.37
N THR A 26 38.42 19.81 26.29
CA THR A 26 38.83 18.37 26.31
C THR A 26 37.65 17.51 26.85
N GLY A 27 37.63 16.18 26.98
CA GLY A 27 38.64 15.12 26.88
C GLY A 27 38.87 14.40 28.22
N ALA A 28 38.01 13.44 28.58
CA ALA A 28 38.22 12.46 29.66
C ALA A 28 37.30 11.24 29.47
N GLY A 29 37.86 10.02 29.47
CA GLY A 29 37.10 8.77 29.51
C GLY A 29 36.91 8.27 30.95
N ILE A 30 36.03 7.29 31.15
CA ILE A 30 35.80 6.64 32.44
C ILE A 30 35.95 5.13 32.26
N ASP A 31 37.01 4.58 32.84
CA ASP A 31 37.21 3.14 33.04
C ASP A 31 36.52 2.70 34.35
N TYR A 32 35.92 1.51 34.34
CA TYR A 32 35.55 0.80 35.56
C TYR A 32 35.95 -0.68 35.46
N THR A 33 37.01 -1.03 36.18
CA THR A 33 37.44 -2.41 36.41
C THR A 33 36.79 -3.00 37.67
N CYS A 34 36.37 -4.27 37.62
CA CYS A 34 36.21 -5.10 38.81
C CYS A 34 36.58 -6.58 38.52
N PRO A 35 36.97 -7.37 39.54
CA PRO A 35 37.90 -8.49 39.35
C PRO A 35 37.25 -9.88 39.25
N HIS A 36 37.99 -10.83 38.67
CA HIS A 36 37.72 -12.27 38.76
C HIS A 36 37.98 -12.81 40.19
N PRO A 37 37.39 -13.98 40.50
CA PRO A 37 38.24 -15.17 40.59
C PRO A 37 37.74 -16.36 39.74
N LEU A 38 38.64 -17.33 39.55
CA LEU A 38 38.49 -18.49 38.67
C LEU A 38 37.77 -19.66 39.36
N VAL A 39 36.79 -20.26 38.69
CA VAL A 39 36.47 -21.70 38.83
C VAL A 39 36.21 -22.26 37.44
N GLY A 40 36.97 -23.28 37.05
CA GLY A 40 36.89 -23.85 35.70
C GLY A 40 35.73 -24.83 35.54
N ARG A 41 35.07 -24.76 34.38
CA ARG A 41 34.47 -25.91 33.69
C ARG A 41 34.53 -25.68 32.19
N SER A 42 34.83 -26.74 31.45
CA SER A 42 34.94 -26.73 30.00
C SER A 42 33.56 -26.71 29.35
N GLU A 43 33.05 -25.53 29.01
CA GLU A 43 31.93 -25.39 28.09
C GLU A 43 32.41 -24.81 26.76
N VAL A 44 32.50 -25.69 25.76
CA VAL A 44 32.54 -25.29 24.35
C VAL A 44 31.16 -24.72 24.03
N CYS A 45 30.99 -23.43 24.31
CA CYS A 45 29.75 -22.73 24.02
C CYS A 45 29.52 -22.72 22.51
N VAL A 46 28.53 -23.51 22.07
CA VAL A 46 28.15 -23.68 20.67
C VAL A 46 27.49 -22.40 20.16
N GLN A 47 28.31 -21.39 19.86
CA GLN A 47 27.92 -20.24 19.05
C GLN A 47 27.91 -20.62 17.57
N THR A 48 27.04 -21.56 17.18
CA THR A 48 26.66 -21.71 15.78
C THR A 48 25.73 -20.54 15.42
N ARG A 49 26.33 -19.35 15.26
CA ARG A 49 25.68 -18.24 14.57
C ARG A 49 25.21 -18.77 13.23
N CYS A 50 23.93 -18.59 12.90
CA CYS A 50 23.40 -18.90 11.59
C CYS A 50 24.11 -18.04 10.55
N LEU A 51 25.16 -18.58 9.93
CA LEU A 51 25.67 -18.09 8.65
C LEU A 51 24.49 -18.13 7.69
N GLY A 52 23.96 -16.97 7.32
CA GLY A 52 22.79 -16.88 6.45
C GLY A 52 23.07 -17.61 5.14
N SER A 53 22.44 -18.78 4.96
CA SER A 53 22.69 -19.65 3.81
C SER A 53 22.22 -18.95 2.54
N ARG A 54 23.15 -18.28 1.85
CA ARG A 54 22.87 -17.56 0.60
C ARG A 54 22.42 -18.56 -0.45
N VAL A 55 21.18 -18.41 -0.91
CA VAL A 55 20.65 -19.18 -2.04
C VAL A 55 21.36 -18.73 -3.32
N VAL A 56 21.85 -19.69 -4.09
CA VAL A 56 22.53 -19.49 -5.37
C VAL A 56 22.00 -20.50 -6.41
N PHE A 57 22.31 -20.32 -7.69
CA PHE A 57 22.15 -21.41 -8.65
C PHE A 57 23.18 -22.50 -8.36
N ALA A 58 22.75 -23.76 -8.48
CA ALA A 58 23.62 -24.91 -8.32
C ALA A 58 24.64 -25.00 -9.47
N SER A 59 25.85 -25.40 -9.12
CA SER A 59 26.92 -25.73 -10.06
C SER A 59 27.02 -27.25 -10.28
N SER A 60 27.83 -27.68 -11.25
CA SER A 60 28.13 -29.10 -11.46
C SER A 60 28.81 -29.77 -10.26
N GLU A 61 29.52 -29.01 -9.42
CA GLU A 61 30.15 -29.48 -8.18
C GLU A 61 29.11 -29.86 -7.11
N ASP A 62 27.99 -29.12 -7.06
CA ASP A 62 26.91 -29.34 -6.09
C ASP A 62 26.08 -30.61 -6.36
N LEU A 63 26.16 -31.18 -7.57
CA LEU A 63 25.35 -32.33 -8.01
C LEU A 63 25.41 -33.51 -7.04
N SER A 64 26.58 -33.81 -6.47
CA SER A 64 26.73 -34.91 -5.52
C SER A 64 26.04 -34.64 -4.19
N CYS A 65 26.11 -33.41 -3.67
CA CYS A 65 25.40 -32.99 -2.46
C CYS A 65 23.88 -32.96 -2.67
N ILE A 66 23.42 -32.37 -3.79
CA ILE A 66 21.99 -32.30 -4.15
C ILE A 66 21.41 -33.71 -4.33
N LYS A 67 22.15 -34.63 -4.96
CA LYS A 67 21.71 -36.03 -5.09
C LYS A 67 21.61 -36.74 -3.74
N ALA A 68 22.57 -36.53 -2.84
CA ALA A 68 22.54 -37.10 -1.49
C ALA A 68 21.34 -36.57 -0.67
N LEU A 69 21.04 -35.27 -0.76
CA LEU A 69 19.84 -34.68 -0.17
C LEU A 69 18.55 -35.30 -0.73
N ALA A 70 18.47 -35.47 -2.05
CA ALA A 70 17.31 -36.09 -2.70
C ALA A 70 17.11 -37.57 -2.29
N ASP A 71 18.20 -38.33 -2.14
CA ASP A 71 18.13 -39.73 -1.68
C ASP A 71 17.75 -39.86 -0.20
N ALA A 72 18.28 -38.97 0.66
CA ALA A 72 17.91 -38.94 2.08
C ALA A 72 16.40 -38.66 2.28
N HIS A 73 15.77 -37.93 1.35
CA HIS A 73 14.35 -37.59 1.34
C HIS A 73 13.54 -38.34 0.27
N ARG A 74 13.97 -39.56 -0.11
CA ARG A 74 13.31 -40.41 -1.11
C ARG A 74 11.85 -40.75 -0.76
N ARG A 75 11.47 -40.75 0.53
CA ARG A 75 10.06 -40.98 0.95
C ARG A 75 9.16 -39.83 0.55
N GLU A 76 9.63 -38.59 0.73
CA GLU A 76 8.87 -37.39 0.37
C GLU A 76 8.92 -37.10 -1.15
N LEU A 77 10.11 -37.21 -1.75
CA LEU A 77 10.40 -36.79 -3.14
C LEU A 77 10.26 -37.90 -4.19
N GLY A 78 10.27 -39.17 -3.79
CA GLY A 78 10.41 -40.30 -4.70
C GLY A 78 11.84 -40.50 -5.22
N PHE A 79 12.00 -41.29 -6.28
CA PHE A 79 13.30 -41.53 -6.90
C PHE A 79 13.65 -40.39 -7.87
N VAL A 80 14.64 -39.58 -7.49
CA VAL A 80 15.18 -38.50 -8.34
C VAL A 80 16.43 -38.99 -9.07
N ASN A 81 16.38 -39.03 -10.40
CA ASN A 81 17.49 -39.48 -11.24
C ASN A 81 18.66 -38.46 -11.24
N ARG A 82 19.90 -38.94 -11.08
CA ARG A 82 21.11 -38.09 -11.11
C ARG A 82 21.29 -37.38 -12.45
N ALA A 83 20.96 -38.03 -13.57
CA ALA A 83 21.07 -37.43 -14.89
C ALA A 83 20.09 -36.26 -15.06
N THR A 84 18.86 -36.37 -14.54
CA THR A 84 17.87 -35.28 -14.53
C THR A 84 18.35 -34.09 -13.71
N LEU A 85 18.95 -34.33 -12.53
CA LEU A 85 19.54 -33.25 -11.72
C LEU A 85 20.73 -32.58 -12.43
N ALA A 86 21.59 -33.35 -13.10
CA ALA A 86 22.71 -32.81 -13.86
C ALA A 86 22.24 -31.94 -15.05
N ALA A 87 21.21 -32.39 -15.78
CA ALA A 87 20.61 -31.61 -16.87
C ALA A 87 19.98 -30.30 -16.36
N ALA A 88 19.23 -30.35 -15.25
CA ALA A 88 18.62 -29.17 -14.64
C ALA A 88 19.68 -28.18 -14.08
N ILE A 89 20.79 -28.67 -13.53
CA ILE A 89 21.93 -27.81 -13.15
C ILE A 89 22.47 -27.07 -14.38
N ASN A 90 22.72 -27.78 -15.49
CA ASN A 90 23.20 -27.17 -16.73
C ASN A 90 22.20 -26.16 -17.34
N ALA A 91 20.91 -26.33 -17.07
CA ALA A 91 19.84 -25.41 -17.50
C ALA A 91 19.64 -24.20 -16.56
N ASN A 92 20.38 -24.09 -15.45
CA ASN A 92 20.14 -23.14 -14.35
C ASN A 92 18.75 -23.30 -13.68
N GLU A 93 18.26 -24.53 -13.61
CA GLU A 93 16.93 -24.90 -13.10
C GLU A 93 16.93 -25.44 -11.66
N ILE A 94 18.09 -25.41 -11.00
CA ILE A 94 18.24 -25.74 -9.58
C ILE A 94 18.82 -24.56 -8.79
N LEU A 95 18.09 -24.16 -7.75
CA LEU A 95 18.56 -23.28 -6.68
C LEU A 95 19.03 -24.12 -5.50
N TYR A 96 20.15 -23.73 -4.91
CA TYR A 96 20.82 -24.46 -3.84
C TYR A 96 21.11 -23.53 -2.65
N ALA A 97 20.82 -24.01 -1.45
CA ALA A 97 21.23 -23.43 -0.18
C ALA A 97 22.25 -24.41 0.42
N HIS A 98 23.53 -24.03 0.41
CA HIS A 98 24.67 -24.91 0.71
C HIS A 98 24.44 -25.77 1.97
N LEU A 99 24.39 -27.10 1.81
CA LEU A 99 24.07 -28.13 2.81
C LEU A 99 22.69 -28.04 3.50
N CYS A 100 21.96 -26.93 3.38
CA CYS A 100 20.66 -26.73 4.00
C CYS A 100 19.49 -27.26 3.15
N GLY A 101 19.55 -27.15 1.81
CA GLY A 101 18.45 -27.57 0.93
C GLY A 101 18.61 -27.20 -0.55
N PHE A 102 17.65 -27.62 -1.38
CA PHE A 102 17.60 -27.28 -2.81
C PHE A 102 16.15 -27.17 -3.32
N LEU A 103 15.97 -26.45 -4.43
CA LEU A 103 14.71 -26.31 -5.17
C LEU A 103 15.00 -26.52 -6.66
N HIS A 104 14.25 -27.43 -7.30
CA HIS A 104 14.33 -27.73 -8.73
C HIS A 104 13.00 -27.35 -9.40
N PHE A 105 13.06 -26.51 -10.43
CA PHE A 105 11.92 -25.97 -11.17
C PHE A 105 12.12 -26.07 -12.69
N HIS A 106 11.15 -25.63 -13.48
CA HIS A 106 11.28 -25.47 -14.94
C HIS A 106 10.40 -24.33 -15.45
N HIS A 107 10.89 -23.52 -16.37
CA HIS A 107 10.15 -22.42 -17.02
C HIS A 107 9.50 -22.93 -18.32
N ARG A 108 8.16 -23.04 -18.33
CA ARG A 108 7.41 -23.47 -19.51
C ARG A 108 7.13 -22.29 -20.46
N CYS A 109 6.93 -22.60 -21.73
CA CYS A 109 6.60 -21.62 -22.78
C CYS A 109 5.24 -20.91 -22.59
N ASP A 110 4.37 -21.40 -21.71
CA ASP A 110 3.06 -20.79 -21.40
C ASP A 110 3.10 -19.79 -20.23
N ASN A 111 4.28 -19.24 -19.93
CA ASN A 111 4.54 -18.31 -18.82
C ASN A 111 4.20 -18.87 -17.43
N ILE A 112 4.25 -20.20 -17.28
CA ILE A 112 4.13 -20.91 -16.01
C ILE A 112 5.48 -21.52 -15.61
N SER A 113 5.98 -21.15 -14.43
CA SER A 113 7.14 -21.81 -13.81
C SER A 113 6.66 -22.91 -12.87
N THR A 114 7.12 -24.14 -13.08
CA THR A 114 6.67 -25.32 -12.31
C THR A 114 7.77 -25.81 -11.37
N LEU A 115 7.47 -25.94 -10.08
CA LEU A 115 8.38 -26.58 -9.12
C LEU A 115 8.19 -28.10 -9.14
N TYR A 116 9.28 -28.82 -9.34
CA TYR A 116 9.31 -30.29 -9.31
C TYR A 116 9.72 -30.84 -7.94
N HIS A 117 10.75 -30.25 -7.31
CA HIS A 117 11.27 -30.73 -6.03
C HIS A 117 11.64 -29.55 -5.13
N LEU A 118 11.31 -29.64 -3.85
CA LEU A 118 11.80 -28.77 -2.78
C LEU A 118 12.25 -29.64 -1.62
N CYS A 119 13.49 -29.47 -1.19
CA CYS A 119 14.09 -30.24 -0.11
C CYS A 119 14.80 -29.31 0.87
N VAL A 120 14.51 -29.46 2.17
CA VAL A 120 15.23 -28.79 3.27
C VAL A 120 15.53 -29.84 4.34
N THR A 121 16.79 -29.91 4.75
CA THR A 121 17.28 -30.86 5.76
C THR A 121 16.53 -30.68 7.09
N PRO A 122 16.25 -31.75 7.86
CA PRO A 122 15.42 -31.66 9.07
C PRO A 122 15.89 -30.61 10.08
N THR A 123 17.21 -30.45 10.23
CA THR A 123 17.87 -29.49 11.12
C THR A 123 17.71 -28.02 10.71
N HIS A 124 17.30 -27.74 9.46
CA HIS A 124 17.08 -26.38 8.93
C HIS A 124 15.60 -26.12 8.57
N ARG A 125 14.70 -27.08 8.81
CA ARG A 125 13.25 -26.85 8.66
C ARG A 125 12.78 -25.80 9.67
N GLN A 126 11.79 -25.01 9.28
CA GLN A 126 11.23 -23.88 10.06
C GLN A 126 12.19 -22.69 10.35
N GLN A 127 13.47 -22.75 9.92
CA GLN A 127 14.46 -21.67 10.08
C GLN A 127 14.54 -20.71 8.87
N GLY A 128 13.57 -20.77 7.95
CA GLY A 128 13.48 -19.87 6.80
C GLY A 128 14.13 -20.35 5.50
N THR A 129 14.99 -21.38 5.49
CA THR A 129 15.66 -21.87 4.25
C THR A 129 14.67 -22.19 3.12
N GLY A 130 13.56 -22.87 3.43
CA GLY A 130 12.53 -23.18 2.43
C GLY A 130 11.84 -21.94 1.86
N ARG A 131 11.64 -20.91 2.69
CA ARG A 131 11.12 -19.60 2.27
C ARG A 131 12.11 -18.92 1.34
N GLN A 132 13.40 -18.86 1.71
CA GLN A 132 14.46 -18.25 0.89
C GLN A 132 14.58 -18.91 -0.49
N LEU A 133 14.48 -20.25 -0.56
CA LEU A 133 14.47 -20.99 -1.83
C LEU A 133 13.27 -20.60 -2.71
N ILE A 134 12.06 -20.55 -2.16
CA ILE A 134 10.85 -20.14 -2.89
C ILE A 134 10.94 -18.67 -3.32
N GLU A 135 11.36 -17.75 -2.44
CA GLU A 135 11.49 -16.32 -2.75
C GLU A 135 12.53 -16.07 -3.87
N ALA A 136 13.65 -16.78 -3.86
CA ALA A 136 14.64 -16.75 -4.94
C ALA A 136 14.09 -17.30 -6.27
N TRP A 137 13.28 -18.37 -6.22
CA TRP A 137 12.60 -18.93 -7.39
C TRP A 137 11.53 -18.00 -7.96
N GLU A 138 10.74 -17.35 -7.11
CA GLU A 138 9.75 -16.35 -7.51
C GLU A 138 10.43 -15.12 -8.13
N GLU A 139 11.53 -14.65 -7.56
CA GLU A 139 12.35 -13.53 -8.08
C GLU A 139 12.96 -13.85 -9.45
N HIS A 140 13.54 -15.04 -9.61
CA HIS A 140 14.05 -15.48 -10.90
C HIS A 140 12.95 -15.64 -11.95
N SER A 141 11.83 -16.28 -11.58
CA SER A 141 10.67 -16.44 -12.46
C SER A 141 10.11 -15.07 -12.90
N ARG A 142 9.98 -14.10 -11.98
CA ARG A 142 9.60 -12.71 -12.30
C ARG A 142 10.56 -12.06 -13.30
N LYS A 143 11.87 -12.20 -13.12
CA LYS A 143 12.90 -11.68 -14.04
C LYS A 143 12.84 -12.31 -15.44
N SER A 144 12.46 -13.59 -15.53
CA SER A 144 12.25 -14.30 -16.80
C SER A 144 10.88 -14.03 -17.46
N GLY A 145 10.07 -13.10 -16.94
CA GLY A 145 8.76 -12.74 -17.51
C GLY A 145 7.63 -13.74 -17.19
N VAL A 146 7.87 -14.72 -16.32
CA VAL A 146 6.86 -15.70 -15.90
C VAL A 146 5.74 -15.01 -15.09
N ALA A 147 4.49 -15.28 -15.45
CA ALA A 147 3.31 -14.68 -14.82
C ALA A 147 2.72 -15.52 -13.68
N THR A 148 3.01 -16.82 -13.63
CA THR A 148 2.48 -17.74 -12.59
C THR A 148 3.55 -18.74 -12.18
N VAL A 149 3.70 -18.95 -10.87
CA VAL A 149 4.40 -20.14 -10.34
C VAL A 149 3.37 -21.17 -9.89
N ARG A 150 3.61 -22.44 -10.23
CA ARG A 150 2.73 -23.58 -9.91
C ARG A 150 3.55 -24.70 -9.28
N LEU A 151 2.97 -25.42 -8.32
CA LEU A 151 3.57 -26.61 -7.73
C LEU A 151 2.50 -27.65 -7.39
N LYS A 152 2.93 -28.90 -7.16
CA LYS A 152 2.06 -30.00 -6.73
C LYS A 152 2.58 -30.57 -5.42
N CYS A 153 1.70 -30.72 -4.43
CA CYS A 153 2.05 -31.25 -3.12
C CYS A 153 1.07 -32.37 -2.72
N PRO A 154 1.54 -33.57 -2.38
CA PRO A 154 0.68 -34.63 -1.84
C PRO A 154 -0.15 -34.15 -0.64
N VAL A 155 -1.44 -34.52 -0.60
CA VAL A 155 -2.41 -34.04 0.41
C VAL A 155 -1.99 -34.32 1.85
N ASP A 156 -1.22 -35.37 2.08
CA ASP A 156 -0.78 -35.89 3.37
C ASP A 156 0.46 -35.18 3.94
N LEU A 157 1.16 -34.37 3.14
CA LEU A 157 2.37 -33.67 3.60
C LEU A 157 2.04 -32.34 4.29
N SER A 158 2.69 -32.12 5.44
CA SER A 158 2.60 -30.86 6.20
C SER A 158 3.10 -29.62 5.44
N ALA A 159 3.81 -29.82 4.32
CA ALA A 159 4.24 -28.77 3.39
C ALA A 159 3.07 -27.98 2.76
N ASN A 160 1.85 -28.54 2.69
CA ASN A 160 0.67 -27.82 2.20
C ASN A 160 0.41 -26.52 2.99
N GLY A 161 0.53 -26.57 4.32
CA GLY A 161 0.38 -25.38 5.17
C GLY A 161 1.51 -24.38 5.00
N PHE A 162 2.70 -24.81 4.54
CA PHE A 162 3.82 -23.92 4.23
C PHE A 162 3.56 -23.14 2.93
N TYR A 163 3.06 -23.78 1.87
CA TYR A 163 2.75 -23.08 0.61
C TYR A 163 1.61 -22.07 0.77
N SER A 164 0.56 -22.41 1.51
CA SER A 164 -0.52 -21.47 1.87
C SER A 164 0.02 -20.21 2.56
N ARG A 165 0.90 -20.35 3.55
CA ARG A 165 1.56 -19.21 4.25
C ARG A 165 2.53 -18.40 3.38
N LEU A 166 2.92 -18.89 2.20
CA LEU A 166 3.69 -18.14 1.21
C LEU A 166 2.82 -17.46 0.16
N GLY A 167 1.49 -17.47 0.33
CA GLY A 167 0.53 -16.82 -0.57
C GLY A 167 0.25 -17.62 -1.85
N PHE A 168 0.46 -18.94 -1.83
CA PHE A 168 -0.09 -19.81 -2.87
C PHE A 168 -1.56 -20.12 -2.58
N SER A 169 -2.40 -19.98 -3.60
CA SER A 169 -3.78 -20.44 -3.61
C SER A 169 -3.83 -21.90 -4.05
N ARG A 170 -4.66 -22.69 -3.37
CA ARG A 170 -5.02 -24.05 -3.81
C ARG A 170 -6.03 -23.94 -4.96
N VAL A 171 -5.67 -24.45 -6.13
CA VAL A 171 -6.51 -24.35 -7.34
C VAL A 171 -7.18 -25.67 -7.74
N ASP A 172 -6.60 -26.82 -7.37
CA ASP A 172 -7.14 -28.13 -7.73
C ASP A 172 -6.64 -29.26 -6.80
N ILE A 173 -7.21 -30.47 -6.95
CA ILE A 173 -6.66 -31.74 -6.46
C ILE A 173 -6.61 -32.74 -7.62
N GLU A 174 -5.42 -33.08 -8.08
CA GLU A 174 -5.25 -34.09 -9.12
C GLU A 174 -5.08 -35.50 -8.54
N ALA A 175 -5.54 -36.51 -9.27
CA ALA A 175 -5.23 -37.91 -8.99
C ALA A 175 -3.77 -38.21 -9.36
N GLY A 176 -2.86 -38.14 -8.38
CA GLY A 176 -1.48 -38.56 -8.54
C GLY A 176 -1.33 -40.09 -8.57
N LYS A 177 -0.22 -40.58 -9.15
CA LYS A 177 0.05 -42.01 -9.42
C LYS A 177 -0.13 -42.97 -8.22
N HIS A 178 0.09 -42.48 -7.00
CA HIS A 178 -0.04 -43.26 -5.75
C HIS A 178 -0.84 -42.57 -4.65
N ARG A 179 -1.02 -41.24 -4.74
CA ARG A 179 -1.71 -40.40 -3.76
C ARG A 179 -2.16 -39.10 -4.43
N PRO A 180 -3.31 -38.52 -4.05
CA PRO A 180 -3.79 -37.27 -4.64
C PRO A 180 -2.84 -36.10 -4.32
N LEU A 181 -2.75 -35.16 -5.25
CA LEU A 181 -1.84 -34.03 -5.23
C LEU A 181 -2.64 -32.72 -5.23
N VAL A 182 -2.45 -31.89 -4.21
CA VAL A 182 -2.94 -30.51 -4.21
C VAL A 182 -2.15 -29.71 -5.22
N VAL A 183 -2.84 -29.05 -6.15
CA VAL A 183 -2.24 -28.10 -7.09
C VAL A 183 -2.30 -26.71 -6.47
N TRP A 184 -1.14 -26.08 -6.36
CA TRP A 184 -0.96 -24.76 -5.77
C TRP A 184 -0.45 -23.78 -6.84
N GLU A 185 -1.03 -22.59 -6.89
CA GLU A 185 -0.59 -21.49 -7.75
C GLU A 185 -0.36 -20.20 -6.98
N LYS A 186 0.59 -19.41 -7.43
CA LYS A 186 0.73 -18.01 -7.05
C LYS A 186 0.94 -17.17 -8.31
N LYS A 187 0.07 -16.18 -8.52
CA LYS A 187 0.27 -15.20 -9.59
C LYS A 187 1.44 -14.32 -9.21
N LEU A 188 2.44 -14.27 -10.07
CA LEU A 188 3.57 -13.39 -9.91
C LEU A 188 3.14 -12.01 -10.41
N LEU A 189 3.15 -11.02 -9.52
CA LEU A 189 3.16 -9.64 -9.97
C LEU A 189 4.42 -9.45 -10.84
N PRO A 190 4.34 -8.72 -11.97
CA PRO A 190 5.53 -8.44 -12.77
C PRO A 190 6.60 -7.83 -11.85
N PRO A 191 7.90 -8.13 -12.07
CA PRO A 191 8.95 -7.51 -11.27
C PRO A 191 8.76 -5.99 -11.29
N LEU A 192 8.87 -5.36 -10.13
CA LEU A 192 8.91 -3.90 -10.02
C LEU A 192 10.06 -3.43 -10.90
N GLN A 193 9.74 -3.02 -12.14
CA GLN A 193 10.77 -2.68 -13.11
C GLN A 193 11.53 -1.48 -12.56
N PRO A 194 12.86 -1.58 -12.35
CA PRO A 194 13.61 -0.51 -11.69
C PRO A 194 13.58 0.82 -12.47
N ASN A 195 13.23 0.76 -13.76
CA ASN A 195 13.10 1.93 -14.64
C ASN A 195 11.65 2.25 -15.07
N ARG A 196 10.62 1.54 -14.59
CA ARG A 196 9.26 2.08 -14.70
C ARG A 196 9.15 3.12 -13.60
N LEU A 197 9.10 4.41 -13.99
CA LEU A 197 8.69 5.50 -13.11
C LEU A 197 7.47 5.01 -12.32
N LEU A 198 7.66 4.75 -11.03
CA LEU A 198 6.59 4.26 -10.17
C LEU A 198 5.58 5.41 -10.10
N ARG A 199 4.48 5.24 -10.82
CA ARG A 199 3.33 6.14 -10.83
C ARG A 199 2.24 5.41 -10.06
N PRO A 200 1.73 5.98 -8.96
CA PRO A 200 0.67 5.34 -8.20
C PRO A 200 -0.56 5.26 -9.09
N GLN A 201 -1.29 4.15 -9.03
CA GLN A 201 -2.59 4.08 -9.68
C GLN A 201 -3.56 5.03 -8.97
N PHE A 202 -4.11 5.98 -9.74
CA PHE A 202 -5.13 6.90 -9.24
C PHE A 202 -6.46 6.16 -9.06
N VAL A 203 -7.10 6.44 -7.92
CA VAL A 203 -8.46 6.00 -7.59
C VAL A 203 -9.31 7.27 -7.45
N ALA A 204 -10.27 7.46 -8.35
CA ALA A 204 -11.12 8.65 -8.33
C ALA A 204 -12.14 8.53 -7.20
N SER A 205 -11.93 9.30 -6.13
CA SER A 205 -12.84 9.32 -4.98
C SER A 205 -13.78 10.53 -4.99
N PHE A 206 -15.04 10.29 -4.62
CA PHE A 206 -16.12 11.28 -4.70
C PHE A 206 -17.23 11.01 -3.69
N SER A 207 -18.17 11.96 -3.59
CA SER A 207 -19.41 11.83 -2.84
C SER A 207 -20.50 12.55 -3.63
N ALA A 208 -21.26 11.77 -4.41
CA ALA A 208 -22.19 12.23 -5.44
C ALA A 208 -23.23 11.14 -5.73
N GLY A 209 -24.45 11.51 -6.12
CA GLY A 209 -25.50 10.57 -6.54
C GLY A 209 -25.31 10.04 -7.96
N GLY A 210 -25.95 8.92 -8.30
CA GLY A 210 -25.78 8.26 -9.61
C GLY A 210 -26.04 9.14 -10.83
N SER A 211 -27.07 10.01 -10.78
CA SER A 211 -27.38 10.97 -11.86
C SER A 211 -26.32 12.05 -12.03
N GLU A 212 -25.68 12.48 -10.94
CA GLU A 212 -24.58 13.43 -10.95
C GLU A 212 -23.32 12.78 -11.54
N LEU A 213 -23.01 11.54 -11.12
CA LEU A 213 -21.91 10.73 -11.67
C LEU A 213 -22.06 10.52 -13.18
N ASN A 214 -23.25 10.10 -13.64
CA ASN A 214 -23.53 9.93 -15.07
C ASN A 214 -23.22 11.19 -15.88
N ARG A 215 -23.66 12.36 -15.38
CA ARG A 215 -23.41 13.65 -16.06
C ARG A 215 -21.92 14.01 -16.14
N LEU A 216 -21.10 13.55 -15.19
CA LEU A 216 -19.66 13.82 -15.17
C LEU A 216 -18.89 12.87 -16.07
N PHE A 217 -19.28 11.58 -16.10
CA PHE A 217 -18.68 10.58 -16.98
C PHE A 217 -18.94 10.97 -18.45
N GLN A 218 -20.19 11.29 -18.79
CA GLN A 218 -20.56 11.81 -20.12
C GLN A 218 -19.83 13.12 -20.47
N LEU A 219 -19.61 14.01 -19.50
CA LEU A 219 -18.86 15.26 -19.72
C LEU A 219 -17.36 15.01 -19.93
N TRP A 220 -16.78 13.99 -19.29
CA TRP A 220 -15.41 13.55 -19.53
C TRP A 220 -15.25 13.00 -20.96
N GLU A 221 -16.14 12.07 -21.35
CA GLU A 221 -16.19 11.49 -22.70
C GLU A 221 -16.34 12.57 -23.78
N SER A 222 -17.26 13.52 -23.56
CA SER A 222 -17.47 14.68 -24.45
C SER A 222 -16.24 15.60 -24.55
N GLY A 223 -15.33 15.56 -23.57
CA GLY A 223 -14.07 16.30 -23.59
C GLY A 223 -12.97 15.66 -24.43
N GLY A 224 -13.15 14.41 -24.88
CA GLY A 224 -12.22 13.71 -25.77
C GLY A 224 -10.88 13.30 -25.14
N ASP A 225 -10.74 13.36 -23.81
CA ASP A 225 -9.53 12.91 -23.12
C ASP A 225 -9.51 11.37 -23.04
N SER A 226 -8.51 10.75 -23.68
CA SER A 226 -8.42 9.29 -23.81
C SER A 226 -8.06 8.57 -22.50
N ARG A 227 -7.68 9.30 -21.45
CA ARG A 227 -7.39 8.72 -20.14
C ARG A 227 -8.70 8.27 -19.48
N GLN A 228 -8.61 7.22 -18.67
CA GLN A 228 -9.75 6.60 -17.97
C GLN A 228 -9.68 6.87 -16.46
N PRO A 229 -9.90 8.10 -15.96
CA PRO A 229 -9.79 8.41 -14.53
C PRO A 229 -10.79 7.64 -13.67
N PHE A 230 -11.94 7.27 -14.25
CA PHE A 230 -12.99 6.51 -13.57
C PHE A 230 -12.81 4.99 -13.68
N ALA A 231 -11.71 4.50 -14.25
CA ALA A 231 -11.44 3.06 -14.29
C ALA A 231 -11.29 2.44 -12.89
N ASN A 232 -10.84 3.23 -11.91
CA ASN A 232 -10.79 2.83 -10.51
C ASN A 232 -11.46 3.92 -9.67
N VAL A 233 -12.46 3.57 -8.88
CA VAL A 233 -13.22 4.52 -8.06
C VAL A 233 -13.32 4.09 -6.60
N LEU A 234 -13.43 5.07 -5.71
CA LEU A 234 -13.66 4.85 -4.28
C LEU A 234 -14.81 5.74 -3.80
N TYR A 235 -15.74 5.18 -3.04
CA TYR A 235 -16.80 5.95 -2.42
C TYR A 235 -17.19 5.34 -1.06
N SER A 236 -17.80 6.17 -0.23
CA SER A 236 -18.27 5.80 1.09
C SER A 236 -19.79 5.53 1.04
N PRO A 237 -20.25 4.27 1.02
CA PRO A 237 -21.67 3.94 0.88
C PRO A 237 -22.53 4.46 2.04
N ILE A 238 -21.96 4.65 3.24
CA ILE A 238 -22.67 5.22 4.39
C ILE A 238 -22.89 6.75 4.28
N ALA A 239 -22.15 7.41 3.38
CA ALA A 239 -22.19 8.86 3.15
C ALA A 239 -22.77 9.26 1.78
N CYS A 240 -23.10 8.28 0.92
CA CYS A 240 -23.65 8.49 -0.41
C CYS A 240 -25.09 7.93 -0.50
N PRO A 241 -25.95 8.44 -1.39
CA PRO A 241 -27.27 7.85 -1.62
C PRO A 241 -27.14 6.47 -2.29
N ALA A 242 -28.15 5.61 -2.13
CA ALA A 242 -28.16 4.26 -2.71
C ALA A 242 -28.00 4.24 -4.25
N SER A 243 -28.45 5.29 -4.94
CA SER A 243 -28.27 5.45 -6.39
C SER A 243 -26.80 5.57 -6.82
N THR A 244 -25.88 5.90 -5.92
CA THR A 244 -24.43 5.83 -6.16
C THR A 244 -23.98 4.38 -6.32
N THR A 245 -24.36 3.51 -5.38
CA THR A 245 -24.05 2.07 -5.40
C THR A 245 -24.60 1.41 -6.66
N GLU A 246 -25.87 1.67 -6.98
CA GLU A 246 -26.54 1.13 -8.15
C GLU A 246 -25.85 1.55 -9.46
N TYR A 247 -25.57 2.84 -9.62
CA TYR A 247 -24.88 3.36 -10.79
C TYR A 247 -23.50 2.73 -10.96
N LEU A 248 -22.69 2.67 -9.90
CA LEU A 248 -21.33 2.11 -9.97
C LEU A 248 -21.32 0.61 -10.25
N ARG A 249 -22.30 -0.15 -9.72
CA ARG A 249 -22.48 -1.57 -10.05
C ARG A 249 -22.76 -1.75 -11.54
N LEU A 250 -23.72 -1.00 -12.08
CA LEU A 250 -24.08 -1.06 -13.51
C LEU A 250 -22.91 -0.64 -14.43
N GLN A 251 -22.14 0.39 -14.06
CA GLN A 251 -20.96 0.81 -14.83
C GLN A 251 -19.80 -0.21 -14.75
N LYS A 252 -19.68 -0.96 -13.65
CA LYS A 252 -18.72 -2.08 -13.55
C LYS A 252 -19.17 -3.28 -14.39
N GLU A 253 -20.45 -3.64 -14.34
CA GLU A 253 -21.05 -4.71 -15.16
C GLU A 253 -20.95 -4.42 -16.67
N ALA A 254 -21.08 -3.16 -17.07
CA ALA A 254 -20.86 -2.70 -18.44
C ALA A 254 -19.37 -2.64 -18.87
N GLY A 255 -18.43 -2.87 -17.94
CA GLY A 255 -16.98 -2.81 -18.21
C GLY A 255 -16.38 -1.40 -18.25
N ASN A 256 -17.17 -0.35 -18.02
CA ASN A 256 -16.72 1.04 -18.00
C ASN A 256 -15.85 1.37 -16.77
N ILE A 257 -16.11 0.70 -15.64
CA ILE A 257 -15.30 0.76 -14.42
C ILE A 257 -14.62 -0.59 -14.20
N LYS A 258 -13.30 -0.59 -14.01
CA LYS A 258 -12.52 -1.81 -13.74
C LYS A 258 -12.61 -2.19 -12.27
N THR A 259 -12.38 -1.23 -11.37
CA THR A 259 -12.44 -1.47 -9.91
C THR A 259 -13.30 -0.44 -9.17
N VAL A 260 -14.08 -0.94 -8.20
CA VAL A 260 -14.88 -0.14 -7.26
C VAL A 260 -14.48 -0.53 -5.84
N TRP A 261 -14.04 0.44 -5.04
CA TRP A 261 -13.69 0.23 -3.63
C TRP A 261 -14.70 0.92 -2.71
N LEU A 262 -15.06 0.21 -1.63
CA LEU A 262 -15.98 0.67 -0.60
C LEU A 262 -15.17 1.19 0.60
N ASP A 263 -15.23 2.49 0.84
CA ASP A 263 -14.71 3.11 2.06
C ASP A 263 -15.62 2.77 3.26
N CYS A 264 -15.02 2.52 4.42
CA CYS A 264 -15.80 2.25 5.64
C CYS A 264 -16.63 3.48 6.04
N GLY A 265 -16.13 4.69 5.81
CA GLY A 265 -16.83 5.93 6.16
C GLY A 265 -16.73 6.32 7.63
N ALA A 266 -15.70 5.87 8.34
CA ALA A 266 -15.42 6.24 9.74
C ALA A 266 -15.40 7.77 10.00
N TYR A 267 -15.17 8.58 8.96
CA TYR A 267 -15.33 10.04 9.04
C TYR A 267 -16.74 10.48 9.50
N GLN A 268 -17.82 9.73 9.20
CA GLN A 268 -19.16 10.06 9.72
C GLN A 268 -19.25 9.91 11.24
N VAL A 269 -18.53 8.94 11.82
CA VAL A 269 -18.43 8.73 13.27
C VAL A 269 -17.59 9.86 13.90
N GLN A 270 -16.47 10.24 13.28
CA GLN A 270 -15.66 11.39 13.74
C GLN A 270 -16.45 12.70 13.78
N GLN A 271 -17.37 12.90 12.83
CA GLN A 271 -18.24 14.07 12.77
C GLN A 271 -19.46 13.99 13.71
N GLY A 272 -19.55 12.96 14.57
CA GLY A 272 -20.65 12.77 15.53
C GLY A 272 -22.01 12.50 14.88
N LYS A 273 -22.05 12.12 13.59
CA LYS A 273 -23.29 11.90 12.84
C LYS A 273 -23.87 10.49 13.01
N ARG A 274 -23.03 9.56 13.49
CA ARG A 274 -23.35 8.15 13.71
C ARG A 274 -22.51 7.61 14.86
N THR A 275 -22.99 6.57 15.53
CA THR A 275 -22.19 5.80 16.49
C THR A 275 -21.28 4.81 15.76
N TYR A 276 -20.31 4.23 16.48
CA TYR A 276 -19.45 3.19 15.91
C TYR A 276 -20.20 1.85 15.71
N ASP A 277 -21.17 1.52 16.58
CA ASP A 277 -22.00 0.32 16.44
C ASP A 277 -22.95 0.42 15.24
N GLU A 278 -23.49 1.60 14.95
CA GLU A 278 -24.25 1.88 13.73
C GLU A 278 -23.39 1.69 12.48
N LEU A 279 -22.12 2.13 12.53
CA LEU A 279 -21.16 1.93 11.44
C LEU A 279 -20.90 0.44 11.22
N LEU A 280 -20.56 -0.32 12.26
CA LEU A 280 -20.31 -1.77 12.15
C LEU A 280 -21.54 -2.52 11.63
N SER A 281 -22.73 -2.23 12.16
CA SER A 281 -23.99 -2.85 11.74
C SER A 281 -24.32 -2.55 10.28
N PHE A 282 -24.07 -1.31 9.82
CA PHE A 282 -24.23 -0.93 8.42
C PHE A 282 -23.25 -1.69 7.52
N LEU A 283 -21.96 -1.74 7.90
CA LEU A 283 -20.92 -2.35 7.07
C LEU A 283 -21.07 -3.88 6.97
N ASP A 284 -21.44 -4.59 8.04
CA ASP A 284 -21.68 -6.04 7.99
C ASP A 284 -22.75 -6.37 6.95
N LYS A 285 -23.92 -5.72 7.04
CA LYS A 285 -24.99 -5.90 6.05
C LYS A 285 -24.55 -5.47 4.66
N PHE A 286 -23.98 -4.28 4.51
CA PHE A 286 -23.68 -3.71 3.20
C PHE A 286 -22.60 -4.52 2.46
N TYR A 287 -21.55 -5.00 3.13
CA TYR A 287 -20.50 -5.79 2.49
C TYR A 287 -20.98 -7.19 2.11
N ARG A 288 -21.84 -7.83 2.93
CA ARG A 288 -22.50 -9.11 2.56
C ARG A 288 -23.40 -8.97 1.34
N ASP A 289 -24.15 -7.88 1.25
CA ASP A 289 -25.06 -7.59 0.13
C ASP A 289 -24.32 -7.11 -1.14
N ASN A 290 -23.07 -6.65 -1.05
CA ASN A 290 -22.32 -6.02 -2.15
C ASN A 290 -20.96 -6.67 -2.45
N GLN A 291 -20.89 -8.00 -2.48
CA GLN A 291 -19.68 -8.80 -2.75
C GLN A 291 -19.09 -8.63 -4.18
N TRP A 292 -19.72 -7.80 -5.03
CA TRP A 292 -19.28 -7.46 -6.37
C TRP A 292 -18.13 -6.42 -6.41
N ALA A 293 -17.88 -5.69 -5.31
CA ALA A 293 -16.82 -4.68 -5.24
C ALA A 293 -15.40 -5.29 -5.10
N ASP A 294 -14.37 -4.54 -5.48
CA ASP A 294 -12.99 -5.04 -5.63
C ASP A 294 -12.09 -4.72 -4.42
N GLY A 295 -12.57 -3.89 -3.50
CA GLY A 295 -11.85 -3.46 -2.31
C GLY A 295 -12.81 -3.08 -1.19
N TYR A 296 -12.57 -3.58 0.01
CA TYR A 296 -13.41 -3.35 1.19
C TYR A 296 -12.55 -2.75 2.30
N VAL A 297 -12.71 -1.47 2.58
CA VAL A 297 -11.97 -0.82 3.69
C VAL A 297 -12.54 -1.31 5.02
N LEU A 298 -11.67 -1.82 5.89
CA LEU A 298 -12.07 -2.31 7.20
C LEU A 298 -12.42 -1.14 8.15
N PRO A 299 -13.29 -1.33 9.15
CA PRO A 299 -13.71 -0.27 10.06
C PRO A 299 -12.58 0.16 11.01
N ASP A 300 -12.45 1.47 11.26
CA ASP A 300 -11.42 2.03 12.14
C ASP A 300 -11.90 3.19 13.02
N ILE A 301 -11.13 3.43 14.09
CA ILE A 301 -11.35 4.52 15.03
C ILE A 301 -10.18 5.51 14.87
N VAL A 302 -10.40 6.52 14.04
CA VAL A 302 -9.34 7.45 13.62
C VAL A 302 -8.85 8.33 14.80
N PRO A 303 -7.54 8.38 15.07
CA PRO A 303 -6.94 9.34 15.99
C PRO A 303 -7.05 10.78 15.44
N LEU A 304 -7.52 11.68 16.28
CA LEU A 304 -7.59 13.12 15.98
C LEU A 304 -6.26 13.78 16.31
N THR A 305 -5.95 14.92 15.69
CA THR A 305 -4.74 15.71 16.00
C THR A 305 -4.72 16.20 17.47
N THR A 306 -5.90 16.41 18.06
CA THR A 306 -6.09 16.83 19.47
C THR A 306 -5.98 15.68 20.48
N ASP A 307 -5.96 14.42 20.04
CA ASP A 307 -5.85 13.28 20.95
C ASP A 307 -4.46 13.25 21.62
N ASN A 308 -4.42 12.93 22.91
CA ASN A 308 -3.17 12.63 23.60
C ASN A 308 -2.72 11.19 23.33
N GLU A 309 -1.45 10.86 23.60
CA GLU A 309 -0.87 9.56 23.26
C GLU A 309 -1.60 8.35 23.89
N LYS A 310 -2.24 8.49 25.06
CA LYS A 310 -3.05 7.41 25.66
C LYS A 310 -4.33 7.16 24.85
N ILE A 311 -4.99 8.22 24.38
CA ILE A 311 -6.17 8.12 23.51
C ILE A 311 -5.79 7.56 22.13
N VAL A 312 -4.65 7.98 21.57
CA VAL A 312 -4.12 7.43 20.31
C VAL A 312 -3.86 5.92 20.45
N GLU A 313 -3.15 5.50 21.50
CA GLU A 313 -2.86 4.07 21.74
C GLU A 313 -4.14 3.25 21.93
N TYR A 314 -5.12 3.78 22.67
CA TYR A 314 -6.44 3.17 22.80
C TYR A 314 -7.10 3.00 21.41
N LYS A 315 -7.23 4.08 20.64
CA LYS A 315 -7.85 4.04 19.30
C LYS A 315 -7.16 3.10 18.32
N VAL A 316 -5.82 3.01 18.35
CA VAL A 316 -5.05 2.04 17.56
C VAL A 316 -5.40 0.61 17.96
N ARG A 317 -5.46 0.31 19.27
CA ARG A 317 -5.83 -1.02 19.77
C ARG A 317 -7.27 -1.41 19.40
N GLU A 318 -8.23 -0.52 19.58
CA GLU A 318 -9.62 -0.78 19.22
C GLU A 318 -9.78 -0.96 17.70
N THR A 319 -9.09 -0.15 16.90
CA THR A 319 -9.07 -0.31 15.43
C THR A 319 -8.61 -1.72 15.05
N LEU A 320 -7.53 -2.23 15.67
CA LEU A 320 -7.04 -3.58 15.41
C LEU A 320 -8.04 -4.66 15.85
N TYR A 321 -8.61 -4.51 17.04
CA TYR A 321 -9.63 -5.42 17.57
C TYR A 321 -10.86 -5.50 16.65
N HIS A 322 -11.39 -4.36 16.22
CA HIS A 322 -12.55 -4.31 15.33
C HIS A 322 -12.21 -4.76 13.91
N CYS A 323 -11.05 -4.41 13.36
CA CYS A 323 -10.58 -4.94 12.08
C CYS A 323 -10.49 -6.47 12.11
N GLU A 324 -9.85 -7.06 13.12
CA GLU A 324 -9.71 -8.52 13.25
C GLU A 324 -11.07 -9.21 13.39
N ARG A 325 -11.93 -8.74 14.31
CA ARG A 325 -13.24 -9.37 14.53
C ARG A 325 -14.15 -9.23 13.33
N PHE A 326 -14.17 -8.07 12.67
CA PHE A 326 -14.98 -7.84 11.47
C PHE A 326 -14.47 -8.70 10.31
N PHE A 327 -13.16 -8.69 10.05
CA PHE A 327 -12.53 -9.51 9.00
C PHE A 327 -12.87 -11.00 9.15
N ASN A 328 -12.69 -11.56 10.34
CA ASN A 328 -12.98 -12.97 10.62
C ASN A 328 -14.48 -13.36 10.51
N GLN A 329 -15.39 -12.38 10.49
CA GLN A 329 -16.84 -12.58 10.30
C GLN A 329 -17.30 -12.38 8.85
N MET A 330 -16.48 -11.76 8.00
CA MET A 330 -16.80 -11.52 6.59
C MET A 330 -16.66 -12.79 5.73
N PRO A 331 -17.39 -12.91 4.60
CA PRO A 331 -17.15 -13.95 3.60
C PRO A 331 -15.71 -13.95 3.06
N SER A 332 -15.21 -15.10 2.62
CA SER A 332 -13.88 -15.26 2.00
C SER A 332 -13.59 -14.21 0.94
N ASP A 333 -14.57 -13.96 0.07
CA ASP A 333 -14.42 -13.08 -1.08
C ASP A 333 -14.29 -11.61 -0.66
N VAL A 334 -14.77 -11.24 0.53
CA VAL A 334 -14.56 -9.92 1.14
C VAL A 334 -13.20 -9.89 1.84
N GLN A 335 -12.84 -10.94 2.58
CA GLN A 335 -11.53 -11.08 3.23
C GLN A 335 -10.37 -10.96 2.23
N GLU A 336 -10.42 -11.67 1.10
CA GLU A 336 -9.38 -11.64 0.06
C GLU A 336 -9.17 -10.25 -0.56
N ARG A 337 -10.18 -9.39 -0.49
CA ARG A 337 -10.22 -8.03 -1.05
C ARG A 337 -10.23 -6.95 0.05
N ALA A 338 -9.96 -7.30 1.30
CA ALA A 338 -9.90 -6.36 2.42
C ALA A 338 -8.76 -5.35 2.25
N ILE A 339 -8.99 -4.13 2.72
CA ILE A 339 -8.04 -3.02 2.78
C ILE A 339 -7.98 -2.56 4.24
N ALA A 340 -6.89 -2.89 4.94
CA ALA A 340 -6.78 -2.62 6.36
C ALA A 340 -6.20 -1.21 6.62
N PRO A 341 -6.90 -0.33 7.37
CA PRO A 341 -6.40 1.00 7.69
C PRO A 341 -5.27 0.95 8.73
N VAL A 342 -4.14 1.59 8.44
CA VAL A 342 -3.02 1.73 9.37
C VAL A 342 -3.13 3.06 10.10
N GLN A 343 -3.43 2.96 11.39
CA GLN A 343 -3.50 4.07 12.33
C GLN A 343 -2.25 4.08 13.24
N GLY A 344 -1.88 5.26 13.71
CA GLY A 344 -0.79 5.45 14.69
C GLY A 344 -0.04 6.77 14.52
N ARG A 345 0.76 7.12 15.54
CA ARG A 345 1.73 8.24 15.50
C ARG A 345 3.18 7.78 15.67
N THR A 346 3.38 6.56 16.17
CA THR A 346 4.71 5.99 16.45
C THR A 346 5.03 4.79 15.55
N LEU A 347 6.32 4.53 15.35
CA LEU A 347 6.82 3.32 14.69
C LEU A 347 6.23 2.04 15.31
N GLY A 348 6.14 1.97 16.64
CA GLY A 348 5.60 0.80 17.34
C GLY A 348 4.12 0.53 17.06
N GLN A 349 3.31 1.57 16.93
CA GLN A 349 1.89 1.46 16.55
C GLN A 349 1.74 1.01 15.10
N VAL A 350 2.42 1.69 14.17
CA VAL A 350 2.39 1.33 12.73
C VAL A 350 2.85 -0.10 12.50
N LYS A 351 3.97 -0.49 13.13
CA LYS A 351 4.51 -1.85 13.03
C LYS A 351 3.49 -2.88 13.54
N ARG A 352 2.90 -2.66 14.71
CA ARG A 352 1.86 -3.55 15.26
C ARG A 352 0.68 -3.70 14.30
N CYS A 353 0.20 -2.60 13.71
CA CYS A 353 -0.89 -2.66 12.73
C CYS A 353 -0.53 -3.55 11.53
N ILE A 354 0.62 -3.33 10.91
CA ILE A 354 1.04 -4.07 9.72
C ILE A 354 1.32 -5.55 10.05
N GLU A 355 1.97 -5.85 11.17
CA GLU A 355 2.22 -7.22 11.63
C GLU A 355 0.92 -7.99 11.92
N THR A 356 -0.07 -7.36 12.56
CA THR A 356 -1.41 -7.96 12.76
C THR A 356 -2.09 -8.24 11.43
N TYR A 357 -2.13 -7.29 10.51
CA TYR A 357 -2.77 -7.47 9.20
C TYR A 357 -2.06 -8.52 8.33
N ALA A 358 -0.73 -8.58 8.37
CA ALA A 358 0.03 -9.64 7.71
C ALA A 358 -0.23 -11.02 8.33
N GLY A 359 -0.41 -11.11 9.65
CA GLY A 359 -0.81 -12.33 10.35
C GLY A 359 -2.19 -12.85 9.94
N LEU A 360 -3.12 -11.95 9.60
CA LEU A 360 -4.44 -12.26 9.04
C LEU A 360 -4.42 -12.58 7.53
N GLY A 361 -3.25 -12.50 6.86
CA GLY A 361 -3.12 -12.72 5.42
C GLY A 361 -3.66 -11.58 4.55
N ILE A 362 -3.92 -10.40 5.12
CA ILE A 362 -4.39 -9.22 4.39
C ILE A 362 -3.26 -8.74 3.45
N ARG A 363 -3.60 -8.47 2.19
CA ARG A 363 -2.61 -8.13 1.14
C ARG A 363 -2.51 -6.64 0.82
N ARG A 364 -3.43 -5.82 1.34
CA ARG A 364 -3.45 -4.37 1.10
C ARG A 364 -3.73 -3.62 2.39
N ILE A 365 -2.93 -2.60 2.65
CA ILE A 365 -3.13 -1.64 3.72
C ILE A 365 -3.44 -0.27 3.13
N GLY A 366 -4.08 0.59 3.92
CA GLY A 366 -4.29 1.99 3.56
C GLY A 366 -3.83 2.94 4.67
N PHE A 367 -3.10 3.99 4.31
CA PHE A 367 -2.64 5.02 5.23
C PHE A 367 -3.36 6.34 4.96
N GLY A 368 -4.12 6.81 5.95
CA GLY A 368 -4.87 8.07 5.91
C GLY A 368 -4.55 9.05 7.05
N SER A 369 -3.58 8.72 7.91
CA SER A 369 -3.21 9.46 9.13
C SER A 369 -2.41 10.74 8.86
N TRP A 370 -2.83 11.51 7.85
CA TRP A 370 -2.30 12.84 7.58
C TRP A 370 -2.78 13.81 8.65
N GLY A 371 -1.95 14.79 9.02
CA GLY A 371 -2.43 15.90 9.85
C GLY A 371 -3.53 16.65 9.12
N THR A 372 -4.52 17.23 9.81
CA THR A 372 -5.60 17.96 9.16
C THR A 372 -5.54 19.47 9.43
N SER A 373 -6.08 20.27 8.51
CA SER A 373 -6.21 21.72 8.67
C SER A 373 -7.45 22.28 7.98
N GLY A 374 -7.65 23.59 8.13
CA GLY A 374 -8.83 24.31 7.65
C GLY A 374 -10.09 24.04 8.49
N PRO A 375 -11.24 24.62 8.11
CA PRO A 375 -12.51 24.41 8.79
C PRO A 375 -12.84 22.91 8.89
N ASN A 376 -13.23 22.48 10.10
CA ASN A 376 -13.61 21.12 10.45
C ASN A 376 -12.53 20.04 10.15
N GLY A 377 -11.25 20.42 10.04
CA GLY A 377 -10.15 19.47 9.78
C GLY A 377 -10.31 18.74 8.44
N SER A 378 -10.82 19.43 7.42
CA SER A 378 -11.24 18.81 6.14
C SER A 378 -10.15 18.72 5.07
N VAL A 379 -8.96 19.28 5.30
CA VAL A 379 -7.84 19.31 4.35
C VAL A 379 -6.62 18.59 4.94
N ASN A 380 -6.11 17.58 4.23
CA ASN A 380 -4.93 16.83 4.65
C ASN A 380 -3.63 17.63 4.41
N MET A 381 -2.84 17.75 5.47
CA MET A 381 -1.50 18.32 5.53
C MET A 381 -0.46 17.22 5.73
N LEU A 382 0.49 17.17 4.80
CA LEU A 382 1.69 16.35 4.95
C LEU A 382 2.66 17.16 5.84
N SER A 383 2.89 16.75 7.09
CA SER A 383 4.00 17.24 7.92
C SER A 383 5.25 16.36 7.71
N GLN A 384 6.44 16.78 8.17
CA GLN A 384 7.64 15.93 8.04
C GLN A 384 7.51 14.63 8.85
N GLU A 385 6.81 14.70 9.97
CA GLU A 385 6.49 13.57 10.84
C GLU A 385 5.56 12.58 10.13
N SER A 386 4.48 13.07 9.48
CA SER A 386 3.58 12.22 8.69
C SER A 386 4.28 11.58 7.47
N LEU A 387 5.25 12.29 6.88
CA LEU A 387 6.06 11.80 5.76
C LEU A 387 7.03 10.70 6.20
N ALA A 388 7.72 10.90 7.32
CA ALA A 388 8.58 9.88 7.93
C ALA A 388 7.77 8.64 8.35
N LEU A 389 6.59 8.83 8.94
CA LEU A 389 5.70 7.73 9.31
C LEU A 389 5.17 6.98 8.08
N PHE A 390 4.80 7.69 7.01
CA PHE A 390 4.37 7.07 5.76
C PHE A 390 5.51 6.32 5.06
N LYS A 391 6.75 6.81 5.12
CA LYS A 391 7.95 6.05 4.68
C LYS A 391 8.06 4.74 5.45
N THR A 392 7.95 4.78 6.78
CA THR A 392 7.94 3.59 7.63
C THR A 392 6.83 2.61 7.24
N VAL A 393 5.61 3.08 6.96
CA VAL A 393 4.51 2.24 6.45
C VAL A 393 4.92 1.55 5.15
N CYS A 394 5.46 2.28 4.18
CA CYS A 394 5.88 1.74 2.89
C CYS A 394 7.02 0.71 3.00
N ASP A 395 7.95 0.93 3.92
CA ASP A 395 9.08 0.02 4.12
C ASP A 395 8.64 -1.29 4.79
N ILE A 396 7.89 -1.23 5.89
CA ILE A 396 7.37 -2.44 6.57
C ILE A 396 6.37 -3.19 5.69
N ALA A 397 5.48 -2.49 4.96
CA ALA A 397 4.56 -3.14 4.04
C ALA A 397 5.29 -3.94 2.95
N ARG A 398 6.41 -3.41 2.43
CA ARG A 398 7.26 -4.08 1.45
C ARG A 398 7.92 -5.34 2.01
N GLU A 399 8.40 -5.29 3.26
CA GLU A 399 8.94 -6.46 3.98
C GLU A 399 7.90 -7.59 4.11
N HIS A 400 6.62 -7.24 4.29
CA HIS A 400 5.51 -8.20 4.35
C HIS A 400 4.85 -8.52 2.99
N GLY A 401 5.33 -7.94 1.88
CA GLY A 401 4.75 -8.14 0.55
C GLY A 401 3.34 -7.54 0.36
N MET A 402 2.97 -6.55 1.16
CA MET A 402 1.67 -5.88 1.14
C MET A 402 1.68 -4.64 0.24
N LEU A 403 0.56 -4.38 -0.42
CA LEU A 403 0.34 -3.17 -1.22
C LEU A 403 -0.11 -2.00 -0.34
N VAL A 404 0.38 -0.80 -0.63
CA VAL A 404 0.06 0.43 0.10
C VAL A 404 -0.88 1.31 -0.70
N HIS A 405 -2.02 1.64 -0.10
CA HIS A 405 -2.90 2.71 -0.54
C HIS A 405 -2.68 3.99 0.27
N CYS A 406 -2.60 5.12 -0.41
CA CYS A 406 -2.50 6.45 0.20
C CYS A 406 -3.89 7.11 0.18
N PHE A 407 -4.58 7.10 1.33
CA PHE A 407 -5.92 7.67 1.44
C PHE A 407 -5.88 9.20 1.44
N GLY A 408 -6.70 9.81 0.58
CA GLY A 408 -7.09 11.21 0.63
C GLY A 408 -5.94 12.22 0.63
N ILE A 409 -4.88 12.00 -0.16
CA ILE A 409 -3.57 12.71 -0.09
C ILE A 409 -3.62 14.27 -0.07
N GLY A 410 -4.74 14.90 -0.42
CA GLY A 410 -4.87 16.35 -0.56
C GLY A 410 -4.93 16.74 -2.04
N GLY A 411 -4.35 17.88 -2.43
CA GLY A 411 -4.29 18.36 -3.82
C GLY A 411 -3.00 17.92 -4.56
N PRO A 412 -2.82 18.27 -5.85
CA PRO A 412 -1.67 17.81 -6.65
C PRO A 412 -0.30 18.14 -6.03
N ASN A 413 -0.20 19.28 -5.31
CA ASN A 413 1.02 19.63 -4.57
C ASN A 413 1.37 18.68 -3.42
N SER A 414 0.39 18.01 -2.81
CA SER A 414 0.65 17.00 -1.78
C SER A 414 1.34 15.78 -2.40
N TYR A 415 0.86 15.31 -3.55
CA TYR A 415 1.52 14.23 -4.29
C TYR A 415 2.95 14.60 -4.69
N ASN A 416 3.17 15.82 -5.19
CA ASN A 416 4.52 16.31 -5.48
C ASN A 416 5.46 16.31 -4.26
N ARG A 417 4.94 16.42 -3.04
CA ARG A 417 5.77 16.33 -1.81
C ARG A 417 6.15 14.89 -1.48
N LEU A 418 5.24 13.93 -1.60
CA LEU A 418 5.58 12.50 -1.52
C LEU A 418 6.65 12.13 -2.55
N ARG A 419 6.44 12.53 -3.80
CA ARG A 419 7.32 12.21 -4.92
C ARG A 419 8.74 12.76 -4.77
N ARG A 420 8.89 13.99 -4.28
CA ARG A 420 10.22 14.58 -3.98
C ARG A 420 11.01 13.83 -2.89
N GLN A 421 10.33 13.03 -2.08
CA GLN A 421 10.94 12.15 -1.07
C GLN A 421 10.99 10.68 -1.50
N ASN A 422 10.70 10.39 -2.79
CA ASN A 422 10.60 9.05 -3.35
C ASN A 422 9.58 8.13 -2.63
N LEU A 423 8.53 8.72 -2.04
CA LEU A 423 7.49 8.00 -1.29
C LEU A 423 6.30 7.69 -2.20
N ILE A 424 6.47 6.76 -3.13
CA ILE A 424 5.42 6.37 -4.07
C ILE A 424 4.59 5.19 -3.50
N PRO A 425 3.28 5.34 -3.26
CA PRO A 425 2.38 4.21 -2.98
C PRO A 425 2.03 3.42 -4.24
N ASP A 426 1.50 2.21 -4.10
CA ASP A 426 0.94 1.45 -5.22
C ASP A 426 -0.31 2.13 -5.79
N THR A 427 -1.14 2.71 -4.91
CA THR A 427 -2.39 3.39 -5.25
C THR A 427 -2.60 4.63 -4.37
N LEU A 428 -3.31 5.64 -4.88
CA LEU A 428 -3.76 6.78 -4.08
C LEU A 428 -5.14 7.27 -4.50
N ASP A 429 -5.88 7.85 -3.56
CA ASP A 429 -7.12 8.58 -3.86
C ASP A 429 -7.01 10.07 -3.51
N SER A 430 -7.89 10.86 -4.11
CA SER A 430 -8.13 12.24 -3.67
C SER A 430 -9.55 12.69 -3.98
N THR A 431 -10.25 13.21 -2.96
CA THR A 431 -11.54 13.89 -3.15
C THR A 431 -11.39 15.38 -3.53
N THR A 432 -10.16 15.89 -3.70
CA THR A 432 -9.95 17.35 -3.86
C THR A 432 -10.30 17.88 -5.24
N TRP A 433 -10.13 17.12 -6.31
CA TRP A 433 -10.54 17.55 -7.66
C TRP A 433 -12.04 17.89 -7.69
N TRP A 434 -12.83 16.99 -7.09
CA TRP A 434 -14.26 17.10 -6.82
C TRP A 434 -14.60 18.29 -5.93
N LYS A 435 -14.12 18.26 -4.67
CA LYS A 435 -14.48 19.25 -3.65
C LYS A 435 -14.05 20.67 -4.04
N ALA A 436 -12.81 20.86 -4.50
CA ALA A 436 -12.32 22.17 -4.90
C ALA A 436 -13.11 22.74 -6.09
N GLY A 437 -13.39 21.92 -7.12
CA GLY A 437 -14.21 22.34 -8.26
C GLY A 437 -15.63 22.73 -7.85
N GLY A 438 -16.22 21.97 -6.92
CA GLY A 438 -17.48 22.28 -6.25
C GLY A 438 -17.47 23.67 -5.59
N PHE A 439 -16.45 23.97 -4.79
CA PHE A 439 -16.32 25.24 -4.06
C PHE A 439 -15.78 26.42 -4.88
N GLY A 440 -15.60 26.27 -6.20
CA GLY A 440 -15.17 27.37 -7.08
C GLY A 440 -13.66 27.51 -7.29
N SER A 441 -12.88 26.52 -6.85
CA SER A 441 -11.43 26.46 -6.98
C SER A 441 -10.98 25.56 -8.13
N ILE A 442 -9.83 25.91 -8.72
CA ILE A 442 -9.13 25.10 -9.71
C ILE A 442 -7.66 24.85 -9.35
N PHE A 443 -7.07 23.83 -9.97
CA PHE A 443 -5.65 23.51 -9.90
C PHE A 443 -5.00 23.57 -11.29
N PHE A 444 -3.73 23.97 -11.32
CA PHE A 444 -2.83 23.67 -12.44
C PHE A 444 -1.70 22.76 -11.94
N PRO A 445 -1.11 21.91 -12.80
CA PRO A 445 0.02 21.05 -12.42
C PRO A 445 1.15 21.86 -11.80
N ASN A 446 1.65 21.41 -10.64
CA ASN A 446 2.73 22.05 -9.88
C ASN A 446 2.48 23.52 -9.44
N LYS A 447 1.21 23.98 -9.37
CA LYS A 447 0.83 25.33 -8.92
C LYS A 447 -0.11 25.29 -7.72
N ALA A 448 -0.22 26.40 -7.00
CA ALA A 448 -1.17 26.56 -5.90
C ALA A 448 -2.64 26.48 -6.39
N GLN A 449 -3.56 26.23 -5.46
CA GLN A 449 -5.00 26.28 -5.71
C GLN A 449 -5.45 27.72 -5.99
N ILE A 450 -6.35 27.91 -6.95
CA ILE A 450 -6.84 29.23 -7.39
C ILE A 450 -8.36 29.28 -7.27
N GLN A 451 -8.90 30.23 -6.49
CA GLN A 451 -10.34 30.47 -6.43
C GLN A 451 -10.80 31.27 -7.65
N ILE A 452 -11.14 30.59 -8.75
CA ILE A 452 -11.46 31.24 -10.03
C ILE A 452 -12.82 31.96 -10.05
N THR A 453 -13.74 31.58 -9.15
CA THR A 453 -15.06 32.23 -9.03
C THR A 453 -15.01 33.64 -8.44
N VAL A 454 -13.90 34.06 -7.84
CA VAL A 454 -13.74 35.42 -7.28
C VAL A 454 -12.48 36.06 -7.87
N ARG A 455 -12.63 37.20 -8.56
CA ARG A 455 -11.48 37.94 -9.10
C ARG A 455 -10.72 38.64 -7.96
N ARG A 456 -9.66 38.02 -7.45
CA ARG A 456 -8.85 38.53 -6.32
C ARG A 456 -7.40 38.87 -6.68
N SER A 457 -6.86 38.30 -7.74
CA SER A 457 -5.45 38.44 -8.12
C SER A 457 -5.23 38.34 -9.64
N PHE A 458 -4.02 38.64 -10.11
CA PHE A 458 -3.67 38.54 -11.53
C PHE A 458 -3.92 37.14 -12.10
N GLU A 459 -3.62 36.08 -11.34
CA GLU A 459 -3.82 34.68 -11.69
C GLU A 459 -5.29 34.34 -11.97
N THR A 460 -6.24 35.09 -11.40
CA THR A 460 -7.69 34.91 -11.64
C THR A 460 -8.19 35.62 -12.92
N THR A 461 -7.34 36.40 -13.59
CA THR A 461 -7.67 37.11 -14.85
C THR A 461 -7.50 36.21 -16.08
N LYS A 462 -8.03 36.61 -17.24
CA LYS A 462 -7.83 35.88 -18.50
C LYS A 462 -6.34 35.78 -18.86
N ALA A 463 -5.59 36.88 -18.72
CA ALA A 463 -4.15 36.90 -19.00
C ALA A 463 -3.35 36.01 -18.03
N GLY A 464 -3.69 36.04 -16.73
CA GLY A 464 -3.06 35.19 -15.71
C GLY A 464 -3.33 33.70 -15.92
N LEU A 465 -4.56 33.30 -16.26
CA LEU A 465 -4.90 31.91 -16.56
C LEU A 465 -4.20 31.41 -17.84
N GLU A 466 -4.13 32.23 -18.89
CA GLU A 466 -3.37 31.86 -20.10
C GLU A 466 -1.85 31.81 -19.85
N LYS A 467 -1.32 32.65 -18.94
CA LYS A 467 0.06 32.52 -18.46
C LYS A 467 0.24 31.20 -17.72
N LEU A 468 -0.65 30.83 -16.81
CA LEU A 468 -0.57 29.56 -16.07
C LEU A 468 -0.66 28.34 -16.97
N LYS A 469 -1.54 28.34 -17.99
CA LYS A 469 -1.62 27.29 -19.02
C LYS A 469 -0.28 27.11 -19.73
N ARG A 470 0.39 28.20 -20.14
CA ARG A 470 1.74 28.15 -20.75
C ARG A 470 2.81 27.70 -19.76
N ASP A 471 2.91 28.35 -18.60
CA ASP A 471 3.88 28.08 -17.53
C ASP A 471 3.84 26.63 -17.03
N THR A 472 2.68 25.97 -17.15
CA THR A 472 2.48 24.56 -16.75
C THR A 472 2.36 23.61 -17.92
N GLN A 473 2.40 24.09 -19.18
CA GLN A 473 2.10 23.27 -20.36
C GLN A 473 0.81 22.45 -20.18
N HIS A 474 -0.24 23.08 -19.64
CA HIS A 474 -1.53 22.44 -19.40
C HIS A 474 -2.55 22.96 -20.40
N SER A 475 -3.12 22.04 -21.18
CA SER A 475 -4.20 22.30 -22.12
C SER A 475 -5.18 21.14 -22.07
N CYS A 476 -6.44 21.42 -21.77
CA CYS A 476 -7.51 20.44 -21.81
C CYS A 476 -8.80 21.10 -22.25
N TYR A 477 -9.75 20.30 -22.74
CA TYR A 477 -11.07 20.74 -23.18
C TYR A 477 -11.72 21.73 -22.19
N PHE A 478 -11.71 21.38 -20.90
CA PHE A 478 -12.33 22.17 -19.84
C PHE A 478 -11.68 23.54 -19.59
N CYS A 479 -10.41 23.77 -19.97
CA CYS A 479 -9.73 25.05 -19.82
C CYS A 479 -9.59 25.87 -21.12
N GLN A 480 -10.24 25.44 -22.20
CA GLN A 480 -10.38 26.24 -23.43
C GLN A 480 -11.28 27.46 -23.19
N SER A 481 -12.41 27.27 -22.50
CA SER A 481 -13.30 28.38 -22.09
C SER A 481 -13.13 28.75 -20.62
N ILE A 482 -12.44 29.87 -20.38
CA ILE A 482 -12.29 30.49 -19.06
C ILE A 482 -13.64 30.94 -18.47
N GLU A 483 -14.62 31.25 -19.33
CA GLU A 483 -15.98 31.54 -18.89
C GLU A 483 -16.66 30.30 -18.31
N GLN A 484 -16.59 29.16 -19.00
CA GLN A 484 -17.10 27.88 -18.48
C GLN A 484 -16.40 27.46 -17.19
N LEU A 485 -15.08 27.65 -17.05
CA LEU A 485 -14.41 27.41 -15.76
C LEU A 485 -14.95 28.29 -14.63
N ARG A 486 -15.36 29.54 -14.91
CA ARG A 486 -15.94 30.43 -13.89
C ARG A 486 -17.37 30.08 -13.54
N THR A 487 -18.21 29.79 -14.53
CA THR A 487 -19.65 29.60 -14.34
C THR A 487 -20.03 28.13 -14.05
N SER A 488 -19.44 27.18 -14.77
CA SER A 488 -19.80 25.76 -14.70
C SER A 488 -19.00 25.00 -13.64
N ARG A 489 -19.72 24.54 -12.59
CA ARG A 489 -19.17 23.65 -11.55
C ARG A 489 -18.52 22.40 -12.15
N ASN A 490 -19.20 21.76 -13.09
CA ASN A 490 -18.74 20.49 -13.64
C ASN A 490 -17.49 20.66 -14.52
N HIS A 491 -17.33 21.79 -15.23
CA HIS A 491 -16.08 22.09 -15.94
C HIS A 491 -14.89 22.24 -14.99
N ARG A 492 -15.04 22.92 -13.85
CA ARG A 492 -13.95 23.00 -12.85
C ARG A 492 -13.57 21.64 -12.31
N ILE A 493 -14.57 20.81 -12.00
CA ILE A 493 -14.36 19.47 -11.46
C ILE A 493 -13.58 18.60 -12.46
N MET A 494 -13.99 18.57 -13.74
CA MET A 494 -13.27 17.81 -14.77
C MET A 494 -11.89 18.40 -15.07
N HIS A 495 -11.75 19.73 -15.16
CA HIS A 495 -10.45 20.40 -15.29
C HIS A 495 -9.47 20.01 -14.16
N ASN A 496 -9.96 19.98 -12.91
CA ASN A 496 -9.15 19.57 -11.77
C ASN A 496 -8.75 18.09 -11.82
N LEU A 497 -9.59 17.24 -12.40
CA LEU A 497 -9.29 15.83 -12.64
C LEU A 497 -8.18 15.68 -13.69
N VAL A 498 -8.27 16.40 -14.81
CA VAL A 498 -7.16 16.49 -15.79
C VAL A 498 -5.87 16.99 -15.13
N ALA A 499 -5.93 18.08 -14.35
CA ALA A 499 -4.75 18.63 -13.66
C ALA A 499 -4.12 17.63 -12.67
N TRP A 500 -4.91 16.72 -12.09
CA TRP A 500 -4.45 15.60 -11.29
C TRP A 500 -3.71 14.55 -12.12
N LEU A 501 -4.31 14.08 -13.23
CA LEU A 501 -3.69 13.12 -14.13
C LEU A 501 -2.37 13.65 -14.71
N ASP A 502 -2.36 14.90 -15.19
CA ASP A 502 -1.17 15.61 -15.63
C ASP A 502 -0.06 15.62 -14.57
N THR A 503 -0.39 15.77 -13.29
CA THR A 503 0.62 15.81 -12.21
C THR A 503 1.17 14.41 -11.90
N LEU A 504 0.37 13.35 -12.10
CA LEU A 504 0.80 11.96 -11.99
C LEU A 504 1.68 11.53 -13.19
N GLU A 505 1.43 12.11 -14.36
CA GLU A 505 2.06 11.73 -15.64
C GLU A 505 3.31 12.52 -16.02
N ARG A 506 3.54 13.69 -15.41
CA ARG A 506 4.75 14.50 -15.63
C ARG A 506 5.97 13.86 -15.00
N ASP A 507 7.15 14.24 -15.50
CA ASP A 507 8.40 14.08 -14.77
C ASP A 507 8.77 15.39 -14.04
N ILE A 508 9.56 15.30 -12.96
CA ILE A 508 10.01 16.44 -12.14
C ILE A 508 11.34 16.95 -12.67
#